data_AF-A0A9D2MKY7-F1
#
_entry.id   AF-A0A9D2MKY7-F1
#
_cell.length_a   1.000
_cell.length_b   1.000
_cell.length_c   1.000
_cell.angle_alpha   90.00
_cell.angle_beta   90.00
_cell.angle_gamma   90.00
#
_symmetry.space_group_name_H-M   'P 1'
#
loop_
_entity.id
_entity.type
_entity.pdbx_description
1 polymer ?
#
loop_
_entity_poly.entity_id
_entity_poly.type
_entity_poly.pdbx_seq_one_letter_code
_entity_poly.pdbx_strand_id
1 'polypeptide(L)'
;MYDRLKKILPIVLIVIVAVFSILYFFIGRQYGVEYQDALYFPATEGDTTVYSAKVDGQPASFTIQGSTVTYDWGDTVYGPYTIRKDPTAAPGGEWSRSAPNGVEITLDGQLLFRGGYSSDCNLMVQEDGQVYSGLWELTYSVNGVTYDMDGNPVDPHKPSLSILLSFFQLPEPDAHRGNPIFWVLGLVCAGLAVVFIRFDDAIFRFNLSFRVKYPEDAEPSDWELLSRIFGWLLFTVLAFVSFMAGLIIIS
;
A
#
# COMPACT_ATOMS: atom_id res chain seq x y z
N MET A 1 -31.49 -14.85 26.32
CA MET A 1 -30.79 -14.39 25.10
C MET A 1 -29.69 -13.39 25.44
N TYR A 2 -30.05 -12.32 26.17
CA TYR A 2 -29.15 -11.27 26.66
C TYR A 2 -27.87 -11.79 27.36
N ASP A 3 -27.99 -12.64 28.38
CA ASP A 3 -26.82 -13.14 29.13
C ASP A 3 -25.87 -14.00 28.30
N ARG A 4 -26.40 -14.70 27.29
CA ARG A 4 -25.58 -15.50 26.37
C ARG A 4 -24.77 -14.58 25.47
N LEU A 5 -25.41 -13.54 24.89
CA LEU A 5 -24.72 -12.53 24.09
C LEU A 5 -23.65 -11.80 24.88
N LYS A 6 -23.94 -11.38 26.11
CA LYS A 6 -22.99 -10.71 27.02
C LYS A 6 -21.71 -11.53 27.27
N LYS A 7 -21.82 -12.87 27.27
CA LYS A 7 -20.68 -13.77 27.43
C LYS A 7 -19.95 -14.08 26.12
N ILE A 8 -20.70 -14.29 25.03
CA ILE A 8 -20.15 -14.74 23.75
C ILE A 8 -19.48 -13.58 22.99
N LEU A 9 -20.11 -12.41 22.97
CA LEU A 9 -19.70 -11.30 22.11
C LEU A 9 -18.28 -10.77 22.43
N PRO A 10 -17.84 -10.65 23.70
CA PRO A 10 -16.45 -10.32 24.01
C PRO A 10 -15.45 -11.35 23.49
N ILE A 11 -15.79 -12.65 23.55
CA ILE A 11 -14.92 -13.72 23.02
C ILE A 11 -14.79 -13.58 21.50
N VAL A 12 -15.91 -13.33 20.81
CA VAL A 12 -15.91 -13.07 19.36
C VAL A 12 -15.05 -11.86 19.01
N LEU A 13 -15.17 -10.76 19.76
CA LEU A 13 -14.33 -9.56 19.55
C LEU A 13 -12.85 -9.85 19.74
N ILE A 14 -12.46 -10.62 20.77
CA ILE A 14 -11.07 -11.02 20.99
C ILE A 14 -10.55 -11.85 19.80
N VAL A 15 -11.35 -12.81 19.31
CA VAL A 15 -10.99 -13.62 18.15
C VAL A 15 -10.84 -12.76 16.89
N ILE A 16 -11.76 -11.84 16.63
CA ILE A 16 -11.69 -10.89 15.51
C ILE A 16 -10.40 -10.08 15.60
N VAL A 17 -10.13 -9.44 16.75
CA VAL A 17 -8.91 -8.63 16.94
C VAL A 17 -7.65 -9.48 16.74
N ALA A 18 -7.60 -10.71 17.26
CA ALA A 18 -6.45 -11.58 17.09
C ALA A 18 -6.23 -11.97 15.62
N VAL A 19 -7.29 -12.39 14.92
CA VAL A 19 -7.22 -12.76 13.50
C VAL A 19 -6.77 -11.58 12.66
N PHE A 20 -7.37 -10.40 12.83
CA PHE A 20 -6.97 -9.22 12.07
C PHE A 20 -5.58 -8.72 12.44
N SER A 21 -5.15 -8.80 13.71
CA SER A 21 -3.77 -8.46 14.07
C SER A 21 -2.76 -9.37 13.39
N ILE A 22 -3.05 -10.67 13.29
CA ILE A 22 -2.22 -11.61 12.54
C ILE A 22 -2.20 -11.25 11.05
N LEU A 23 -3.36 -10.96 10.45
CA LEU A 23 -3.45 -10.57 9.04
C LEU A 23 -2.65 -9.29 8.77
N TYR A 24 -2.81 -8.25 9.58
CA TYR A 24 -2.04 -7.00 9.47
C TYR A 24 -0.53 -7.22 9.66
N PHE A 25 -0.13 -8.14 10.54
CA PHE A 25 1.28 -8.49 10.72
C PHE A 25 1.89 -9.16 9.48
N PHE A 26 1.13 -10.01 8.77
CA PHE A 26 1.59 -10.62 7.52
C PHE A 26 1.52 -9.65 6.33
N ILE A 27 0.47 -8.84 6.25
CA ILE A 27 0.23 -7.91 5.15
C ILE A 27 1.18 -6.71 5.24
N GLY A 28 1.46 -6.18 6.45
CA GLY A 28 2.48 -5.14 6.64
C GLY A 28 3.92 -5.59 6.34
N ARG A 29 4.13 -6.88 6.03
CA ARG A 29 5.39 -7.44 5.51
C ARG A 29 5.38 -7.68 4.00
N GLN A 30 4.23 -7.53 3.34
CA GLN A 30 4.14 -7.56 1.89
C GLN A 30 4.41 -6.18 1.35
N TYR A 31 5.70 -5.92 1.13
CA TYR A 31 6.18 -4.73 0.46
C TYR A 31 5.91 -4.86 -1.03
N GLY A 32 5.44 -3.77 -1.65
CA GLY A 32 5.28 -3.74 -3.09
C GLY A 32 5.68 -2.39 -3.67
N VAL A 33 6.04 -2.40 -4.95
CA VAL A 33 6.36 -1.19 -5.72
C VAL A 33 5.12 -0.78 -6.48
N GLU A 34 4.73 0.49 -6.37
CA GLU A 34 3.61 1.02 -7.14
C GLU A 34 4.06 1.41 -8.55
N TYR A 35 3.37 0.91 -9.57
CA TYR A 35 3.53 1.32 -10.96
C TYR A 35 2.23 1.09 -11.74
N GLN A 36 1.80 2.08 -12.54
CA GLN A 36 0.55 2.05 -13.33
C GLN A 36 -0.69 1.66 -12.49
N ASP A 37 -0.91 2.33 -11.36
CA ASP A 37 -2.01 2.10 -10.42
C ASP A 37 -2.09 0.65 -9.87
N ALA A 38 -0.99 -0.11 -9.98
CA ALA A 38 -0.88 -1.47 -9.49
C ALA A 38 0.28 -1.63 -8.53
N LEU A 39 0.10 -2.49 -7.52
CA LEU A 39 1.13 -2.85 -6.57
C LEU A 39 1.83 -4.13 -7.00
N TYR A 40 3.14 -4.04 -7.22
CA TYR A 40 3.97 -5.16 -7.63
C TYR A 40 4.64 -5.82 -6.42
N PHE A 41 4.35 -7.10 -6.20
CA PHE A 41 4.87 -7.86 -5.07
C PHE A 41 6.13 -8.65 -5.47
N PRO A 42 7.25 -8.55 -4.73
CA PRO A 42 8.46 -9.29 -5.00
C PRO A 42 8.33 -10.77 -4.59
N ALA A 43 8.84 -11.64 -5.44
CA ALA A 43 9.16 -13.03 -5.15
C ALA A 43 10.62 -13.28 -5.58
N THR A 44 11.50 -13.55 -4.61
CA THR A 44 12.91 -13.84 -4.90
C THR A 44 13.16 -15.33 -4.88
N GLU A 45 13.61 -15.87 -6.02
CA GLU A 45 14.06 -17.25 -6.18
C GLU A 45 15.53 -17.24 -6.61
N GLY A 46 16.43 -17.57 -5.66
CA GLY A 46 17.87 -17.55 -5.92
C GLY A 46 18.39 -16.13 -6.20
N ASP A 47 18.95 -15.92 -7.39
CA ASP A 47 19.49 -14.63 -7.87
C ASP A 47 18.52 -13.87 -8.79
N THR A 48 17.26 -14.31 -8.83
CA THR A 48 16.21 -13.69 -9.64
C THR A 48 15.11 -13.19 -8.72
N THR A 49 14.71 -11.93 -8.89
CA THR A 49 13.55 -11.35 -8.21
C THR A 49 12.50 -10.99 -9.23
N VAL A 50 11.31 -11.56 -9.08
CA VAL A 50 10.15 -11.29 -9.93
C VAL A 50 9.15 -10.48 -9.14
N TYR A 51 8.84 -9.29 -9.64
CA TYR A 51 7.80 -8.43 -9.12
C TYR A 51 6.55 -8.64 -9.95
N SER A 52 5.46 -9.10 -9.35
CA SER A 52 4.23 -9.45 -10.09
C SER A 52 3.05 -8.58 -9.68
N ALA A 53 2.27 -8.15 -10.67
CA ALA A 53 1.02 -7.42 -10.50
C ALA A 53 0.00 -7.79 -11.60
N LYS A 54 -1.15 -7.12 -11.57
CA LYS A 54 -2.15 -7.19 -12.63
C LYS A 54 -2.49 -5.77 -13.06
N VAL A 55 -2.17 -5.43 -14.32
CA VAL A 55 -2.38 -4.10 -14.91
C VAL A 55 -3.36 -4.26 -16.07
N ASP A 56 -4.43 -3.46 -16.10
CA ASP A 56 -5.47 -3.51 -17.14
C ASP A 56 -6.05 -4.90 -17.40
N GLY A 57 -6.15 -5.71 -16.35
CA GLY A 57 -6.68 -7.08 -16.44
C GLY A 57 -5.68 -8.11 -16.96
N GLN A 58 -4.50 -7.70 -17.41
CA GLN A 58 -3.41 -8.58 -17.87
C GLN A 58 -2.40 -8.82 -16.74
N PRO A 59 -1.74 -10.01 -16.72
CA PRO A 59 -0.60 -10.22 -15.84
C PRO A 59 0.54 -9.30 -16.26
N ALA A 60 1.19 -8.67 -15.27
CA ALA A 60 2.34 -7.83 -15.49
C ALA A 60 3.47 -8.24 -14.53
N SER A 61 4.70 -8.33 -15.01
CA SER A 61 5.84 -8.68 -14.17
C SER A 61 7.12 -7.98 -14.55
N PHE A 62 7.85 -7.46 -13.55
CA PHE A 62 9.25 -7.08 -13.69
C PHE A 62 10.14 -8.22 -13.19
N THR A 63 10.99 -8.74 -14.06
CA THR A 63 11.98 -9.77 -13.74
C THR A 63 13.37 -9.14 -13.68
N ILE A 64 13.98 -9.16 -12.50
CA ILE A 64 15.35 -8.70 -12.26
C ILE A 64 16.24 -9.93 -12.11
N GLN A 65 17.24 -10.04 -12.98
CA GLN A 65 18.26 -11.09 -12.93
C GLN A 65 19.65 -10.46 -13.09
N GLY A 66 20.42 -10.40 -12.00
CA GLY A 66 21.73 -9.74 -12.00
C GLY A 66 21.62 -8.26 -12.38
N SER A 67 22.17 -7.88 -13.54
CA SER A 67 22.11 -6.51 -14.11
C SER A 67 20.96 -6.28 -15.09
N THR A 68 20.15 -7.31 -15.33
CA THR A 68 19.13 -7.29 -16.39
C THR A 68 17.74 -7.13 -15.80
N VAL A 69 16.96 -6.24 -16.38
CA VAL A 69 15.55 -6.00 -16.05
C VAL A 69 14.72 -6.26 -17.29
N THR A 70 13.66 -7.06 -17.14
CA THR A 70 12.70 -7.38 -18.19
C THR A 70 11.32 -7.06 -17.66
N TYR A 71 10.46 -6.47 -18.49
CA TYR A 71 9.07 -6.20 -18.13
C TYR A 71 8.15 -6.93 -19.08
N ASP A 72 7.33 -7.82 -18.54
CA ASP A 72 6.32 -8.57 -19.27
C ASP A 72 4.94 -7.97 -18.95
N TRP A 73 4.15 -7.69 -19.98
CA TRP A 73 2.75 -7.28 -19.85
C TRP A 73 1.90 -8.08 -20.83
N GLY A 74 1.07 -9.00 -20.32
CA GLY A 74 0.33 -9.94 -21.15
C GLY A 74 1.27 -10.78 -22.01
N ASP A 75 1.15 -10.65 -23.34
CA ASP A 75 2.01 -11.32 -24.33
C ASP A 75 3.16 -10.43 -24.84
N THR A 76 3.27 -9.19 -24.35
CA THR A 76 4.30 -8.23 -24.77
C THR A 76 5.46 -8.22 -23.79
N VAL A 77 6.68 -8.29 -24.32
CA VAL A 77 7.92 -8.26 -23.54
C VAL A 77 8.72 -7.01 -23.89
N TYR A 78 9.10 -6.24 -22.87
CA TYR A 78 9.98 -5.08 -22.97
C TYR A 78 11.33 -5.37 -22.33
N GLY A 79 12.41 -5.05 -23.04
CA GLY A 79 13.77 -5.40 -22.64
C GLY A 79 14.31 -6.57 -23.47
N PRO A 80 15.41 -7.20 -23.02
CA PRO A 80 16.08 -7.00 -21.74
C PRO A 80 16.83 -5.66 -21.65
N TYR A 81 16.54 -4.89 -20.60
CA TYR A 81 17.32 -3.70 -20.25
C TYR A 81 18.52 -4.13 -19.41
N THR A 82 19.70 -3.62 -19.72
CA THR A 82 20.90 -3.85 -18.91
C THR A 82 21.27 -2.57 -18.17
N ILE A 83 21.26 -2.65 -16.84
CA ILE A 83 21.57 -1.55 -15.92
C ILE A 83 22.90 -1.84 -15.25
N ARG A 84 23.85 -0.92 -15.41
CA ARG A 84 25.18 -1.01 -14.81
C ARG A 84 25.41 0.20 -13.91
N LYS A 85 25.95 -0.06 -12.71
CA LYS A 85 26.45 1.00 -11.83
C LYS A 85 27.80 1.47 -12.36
N ASP A 86 27.89 2.74 -12.74
CA ASP A 86 29.12 3.40 -13.22
C ASP A 86 29.32 4.70 -12.44
N PRO A 87 30.17 4.72 -11.40
CA PRO A 87 30.43 5.92 -10.61
C PRO A 87 30.97 7.10 -11.44
N THR A 88 31.55 6.85 -12.61
CA THR A 88 32.07 7.92 -13.49
C THR A 88 30.98 8.65 -14.24
N ALA A 89 29.79 8.04 -14.35
CA ALA A 89 28.62 8.65 -14.96
C ALA A 89 27.88 9.63 -14.02
N ALA A 90 28.26 9.68 -12.73
CA ALA A 90 27.65 10.61 -11.79
C ALA A 90 28.04 12.07 -12.13
N PRO A 91 27.08 12.99 -12.30
CA PRO A 91 27.37 14.38 -12.60
C PRO A 91 28.06 15.05 -11.40
N GLY A 92 29.11 15.83 -11.69
CA GLY A 92 29.81 16.62 -10.69
C GLY A 92 29.09 17.93 -10.34
N GLY A 93 29.72 18.75 -9.50
CA GLY A 93 29.22 20.09 -9.18
C GLY A 93 27.95 20.06 -8.32
N GLU A 94 26.92 20.80 -8.74
CA GLU A 94 25.65 21.00 -8.02
C GLU A 94 24.88 19.69 -7.79
N TRP A 95 25.03 18.72 -8.70
CA TRP A 95 24.32 17.45 -8.66
C TRP A 95 24.99 16.37 -7.80
N SER A 96 26.23 16.60 -7.33
CA SER A 96 27.02 15.64 -6.54
C SER A 96 26.30 15.12 -5.29
N ARG A 97 25.35 15.89 -4.73
CA ARG A 97 24.52 15.47 -3.59
C ARG A 97 23.15 14.91 -3.99
N SER A 98 22.59 15.43 -5.07
CA SER A 98 21.19 15.18 -5.45
C SER A 98 21.02 14.03 -6.44
N ALA A 99 22.09 13.63 -7.15
CA ALA A 99 22.12 12.48 -8.06
C ALA A 99 23.46 11.74 -7.95
N PRO A 100 23.82 11.25 -6.75
CA PRO A 100 25.18 10.75 -6.47
C PRO A 100 25.48 9.39 -7.14
N ASN A 101 24.44 8.65 -7.54
CA ASN A 101 24.60 7.29 -8.04
C ASN A 101 24.70 7.28 -9.57
N GLY A 102 25.91 7.14 -10.09
CA GLY A 102 26.13 7.01 -11.54
C GLY A 102 25.66 5.66 -12.08
N VAL A 103 24.89 5.68 -13.16
CA VAL A 103 24.30 4.50 -13.81
C VAL A 103 24.34 4.62 -15.33
N GLU A 104 24.40 3.47 -15.98
CA GLU A 104 24.28 3.30 -17.42
C GLU A 104 23.15 2.32 -17.71
N ILE A 105 22.22 2.73 -18.58
CA ILE A 105 21.08 1.91 -19.01
C ILE A 105 21.21 1.69 -20.51
N THR A 106 21.17 0.42 -20.91
CA THR A 106 21.23 0.01 -22.31
C THR A 106 20.08 -0.93 -22.65
N LEU A 107 19.67 -0.93 -23.91
CA LEU A 107 18.71 -1.88 -24.48
C LEU A 107 19.35 -2.46 -25.74
N ASP A 108 19.52 -3.79 -25.78
CA ASP A 108 20.17 -4.49 -26.90
C ASP A 108 21.54 -3.90 -27.30
N GLY A 109 22.28 -3.38 -26.31
CA GLY A 109 23.58 -2.74 -26.50
C GLY A 109 23.54 -1.28 -26.96
N GLN A 110 22.36 -0.72 -27.22
CA GLN A 110 22.19 0.72 -27.46
C GLN A 110 22.10 1.48 -26.14
N LEU A 111 22.90 2.54 -26.00
CA LEU A 111 22.86 3.42 -24.84
C LEU A 111 21.57 4.23 -24.83
N LEU A 112 20.77 4.06 -23.76
CA LEU A 112 19.54 4.83 -23.55
C LEU A 112 19.76 5.97 -22.55
N PHE A 113 20.58 5.74 -21.53
CA PHE A 113 20.87 6.75 -20.50
C PHE A 113 22.23 6.50 -19.85
N ARG A 114 22.96 7.58 -19.59
CA ARG A 114 24.18 7.59 -18.78
C ARG A 114 24.18 8.86 -17.94
N GLY A 115 24.25 8.71 -16.63
CA GLY A 115 24.10 9.85 -15.73
C GLY A 115 23.96 9.45 -14.27
N GLY A 116 23.70 10.44 -13.42
CA GLY A 116 23.39 10.28 -12.01
C GLY A 116 21.91 10.01 -11.77
N TYR A 117 21.64 9.25 -10.73
CA TYR A 117 20.29 8.94 -10.24
C TYR A 117 20.19 9.15 -8.73
N SER A 118 19.00 9.53 -8.26
CA SER A 118 18.60 9.51 -6.85
C SER A 118 17.19 8.96 -6.72
N SER A 119 17.06 7.90 -5.93
CA SER A 119 15.77 7.31 -5.51
C SER A 119 14.96 8.31 -4.71
N ASP A 120 15.59 8.99 -3.75
CA ASP A 120 14.94 9.88 -2.77
C ASP A 120 14.20 11.04 -3.44
N CYS A 121 14.75 11.56 -4.54
CA CYS A 121 14.18 12.67 -5.29
C CYS A 121 13.51 12.23 -6.59
N ASN A 122 13.48 10.91 -6.88
CA ASN A 122 13.12 10.35 -8.19
C ASN A 122 13.72 11.14 -9.35
N LEU A 123 15.02 11.46 -9.23
CA LEU A 123 15.73 12.40 -10.09
C LEU A 123 16.78 11.65 -10.90
N MET A 124 16.77 11.88 -12.21
CA MET A 124 17.82 11.44 -13.13
C MET A 124 18.46 12.67 -13.75
N VAL A 125 19.78 12.70 -13.85
CA VAL A 125 20.56 13.82 -14.39
C VAL A 125 21.64 13.25 -15.29
N GLN A 126 21.77 13.75 -16.50
CA GLN A 126 22.81 13.32 -17.44
C GLN A 126 24.20 13.81 -17.00
N GLU A 127 25.25 13.25 -17.60
CA GLU A 127 26.64 13.63 -17.32
C GLU A 127 26.94 15.12 -17.55
N ASP A 128 26.21 15.76 -18.47
CA ASP A 128 26.31 17.19 -18.79
C ASP A 128 25.60 18.11 -17.78
N GLY A 129 24.95 17.54 -16.77
CA GLY A 129 24.19 18.25 -15.75
C GLY A 129 22.76 18.61 -16.17
N GLN A 130 22.28 18.18 -17.33
CA GLN A 130 20.88 18.33 -17.72
C GLN A 130 20.01 17.35 -16.95
N VAL A 131 18.91 17.85 -16.38
CA VAL A 131 17.92 17.00 -15.74
C VAL A 131 17.25 16.15 -16.80
N TYR A 132 17.29 14.83 -16.61
CA TYR A 132 16.48 13.89 -17.37
C TYR A 132 15.06 13.98 -16.83
N SER A 133 14.32 15.00 -17.27
CA SER A 133 12.92 15.15 -16.89
C SER A 133 12.09 14.20 -17.75
N GLY A 134 11.36 13.25 -17.17
CA GLY A 134 10.30 12.52 -17.89
C GLY A 134 9.17 13.42 -18.45
N LEU A 135 9.32 14.75 -18.40
CA LEU A 135 8.45 15.72 -19.08
C LEU A 135 8.42 15.53 -20.61
N TRP A 136 9.44 14.91 -21.23
CA TRP A 136 9.38 14.49 -22.63
C TRP A 136 8.73 13.10 -22.81
N GLU A 137 8.40 12.39 -21.72
CA GLU A 137 7.58 11.16 -21.69
C GLU A 137 6.10 11.45 -21.39
N LEU A 138 5.69 12.73 -21.29
CA LEU A 138 4.29 13.09 -21.17
C LEU A 138 3.54 12.71 -22.44
N THR A 139 2.67 11.71 -22.30
CA THR A 139 1.86 11.21 -23.41
C THR A 139 0.45 11.78 -23.36
N TYR A 140 -0.14 12.06 -24.52
CA TYR A 140 -1.58 12.36 -24.64
C TYR A 140 -2.27 11.28 -25.48
N SER A 141 -3.51 10.95 -25.13
CA SER A 141 -4.29 9.95 -25.87
C SER A 141 -5.30 10.63 -26.80
N VAL A 142 -5.31 10.22 -28.07
CA VAL A 142 -6.33 10.61 -29.06
C VAL A 142 -6.86 9.34 -29.70
N ASN A 143 -8.18 9.13 -29.64
CA ASN A 143 -8.85 7.96 -30.22
C ASN A 143 -8.25 6.60 -29.78
N GLY A 144 -7.77 6.50 -28.54
CA GLY A 144 -7.22 5.26 -27.99
C GLY A 144 -5.76 4.97 -28.37
N VAL A 145 -5.09 5.88 -29.09
CA VAL A 145 -3.64 5.81 -29.35
C VAL A 145 -2.96 6.87 -28.48
N THR A 146 -1.91 6.47 -27.76
CA THR A 146 -1.06 7.37 -26.98
C THR A 146 0.07 7.92 -27.84
N TYR A 147 0.28 9.22 -27.75
CA TYR A 147 1.30 9.95 -28.48
C TYR A 147 2.24 10.64 -27.51
N ASP A 148 3.53 10.72 -27.84
CA ASP A 148 4.46 11.63 -27.16
C ASP A 148 4.13 13.10 -27.50
N MET A 149 4.79 14.04 -26.83
CA MET A 149 4.63 15.47 -27.10
C MET A 149 5.01 15.89 -28.52
N ASP A 150 5.81 15.08 -29.23
CA ASP A 150 6.23 15.30 -30.61
C ASP A 150 5.23 14.72 -31.63
N GLY A 151 4.18 14.04 -31.16
CA GLY A 151 3.13 13.43 -31.97
C GLY A 151 3.47 12.06 -32.53
N ASN A 152 4.52 11.40 -32.03
CA ASN A 152 4.83 10.02 -32.39
C ASN A 152 3.98 9.07 -31.53
N PRO A 153 3.43 7.99 -32.12
CA PRO A 153 2.73 6.98 -31.36
C PRO A 153 3.72 6.27 -30.42
N VAL A 154 3.36 6.22 -29.14
CA VAL A 154 4.13 5.54 -28.09
C VAL A 154 3.28 4.49 -27.42
N ASP A 155 3.91 3.38 -27.10
CA ASP A 155 3.26 2.29 -26.37
C ASP A 155 3.08 2.71 -24.89
N PRO A 156 1.83 2.79 -24.39
CA PRO A 156 1.56 3.26 -23.03
C PRO A 156 2.06 2.30 -21.95
N HIS A 157 2.32 1.03 -22.29
CA HIS A 157 2.82 0.03 -21.36
C HIS A 157 4.34 -0.08 -21.35
N LYS A 158 5.04 0.63 -22.24
CA LYS A 158 6.49 0.65 -22.21
C LYS A 158 6.98 1.33 -20.91
N PRO A 159 7.84 0.67 -20.13
CA PRO A 159 8.33 1.24 -18.87
C PRO A 159 9.30 2.39 -19.12
N SER A 160 9.21 3.44 -18.30
CA SER A 160 10.18 4.52 -18.29
C SER A 160 11.48 4.10 -17.63
N LEU A 161 12.58 4.78 -17.94
CA LEU A 161 13.90 4.42 -17.41
C LEU A 161 14.01 4.61 -15.88
N SER A 162 13.29 5.57 -15.32
CA SER A 162 13.23 5.81 -13.87
C SER A 162 12.57 4.65 -13.14
N ILE A 163 11.51 4.07 -13.71
CA ILE A 163 10.83 2.90 -13.15
C ILE A 163 11.72 1.66 -13.23
N LEU A 164 12.44 1.47 -14.33
CA LEU A 164 13.41 0.36 -14.42
C LEU A 164 14.48 0.46 -13.31
N LEU A 165 14.94 1.67 -12.99
CA LEU A 165 15.89 1.90 -11.89
C LEU A 165 15.27 1.65 -10.51
N SER A 166 14.01 2.03 -10.28
CA SER A 166 13.35 1.80 -8.98
C SER A 166 13.19 0.31 -8.68
N PHE A 167 12.83 -0.51 -9.69
CA PHE A 167 12.78 -1.97 -9.55
C PHE A 167 14.17 -2.60 -9.43
N PHE A 168 15.19 -2.03 -10.11
CA PHE A 168 16.55 -2.56 -10.08
C PHE A 168 17.26 -2.37 -8.74
N GLN A 169 17.06 -1.25 -8.05
CA GLN A 169 17.82 -0.92 -6.85
C GLN A 169 17.42 -1.66 -5.57
N LEU A 170 16.58 -2.71 -5.66
CA LEU A 170 15.83 -3.29 -4.56
C LEU A 170 15.00 -2.16 -3.91
N PRO A 171 13.72 -2.04 -4.26
CA PRO A 171 12.88 -0.95 -3.81
C PRO A 171 12.97 -0.84 -2.29
N GLU A 172 13.28 0.36 -1.79
CA GLU A 172 12.88 0.66 -0.44
C GLU A 172 11.35 0.48 -0.38
N PRO A 173 10.84 -0.23 0.64
CA PRO A 173 9.43 -0.60 0.68
C PRO A 173 8.53 0.63 0.87
N ASP A 174 8.16 1.27 -0.22
CA ASP A 174 7.45 2.56 -0.20
C ASP A 174 5.96 2.39 0.13
N ALA A 175 5.32 1.30 -0.31
CA ALA A 175 3.89 1.08 -0.12
C ALA A 175 3.62 -0.18 0.71
N HIS A 176 2.88 0.01 1.80
CA HIS A 176 2.45 -1.07 2.68
C HIS A 176 0.99 -1.37 2.38
N ARG A 177 0.70 -2.61 2.02
CA ARG A 177 -0.70 -3.03 2.02
C ARG A 177 -1.18 -3.04 3.47
N GLY A 178 -2.28 -2.36 3.76
CA GLY A 178 -2.82 -2.28 5.12
C GLY A 178 -2.58 -0.94 5.81
N ASN A 179 -3.60 -0.08 5.84
CA ASN A 179 -3.50 1.20 6.53
C ASN A 179 -3.64 1.02 8.06
N PRO A 180 -2.63 1.41 8.87
CA PRO A 180 -2.62 1.18 10.32
C PRO A 180 -3.65 2.00 11.08
N ILE A 181 -4.11 3.14 10.53
CA ILE A 181 -5.12 4.00 11.18
C ILE A 181 -6.44 3.24 11.33
N PHE A 182 -6.83 2.48 10.31
CA PHE A 182 -8.05 1.68 10.34
C PHE A 182 -7.97 0.49 11.31
N TRP A 183 -6.77 -0.08 11.49
CA TRP A 183 -6.54 -1.09 12.52
C TRP A 183 -6.72 -0.50 13.92
N VAL A 184 -6.14 0.68 14.19
CA VAL A 184 -6.31 1.38 15.47
C VAL A 184 -7.78 1.74 15.70
N LEU A 185 -8.48 2.24 14.67
CA LEU A 185 -9.91 2.55 14.76
C LEU A 185 -10.74 1.31 15.10
N GLY A 186 -10.48 0.19 14.43
CA GLY A 186 -11.14 -1.09 14.71
C GLY A 186 -10.88 -1.56 16.15
N LEU A 187 -9.65 -1.39 16.64
CA LEU A 187 -9.28 -1.73 18.02
C LEU A 187 -9.98 -0.84 19.05
N VAL A 188 -10.11 0.46 18.79
CA VAL A 188 -10.88 1.38 19.63
C VAL A 188 -12.36 0.99 19.67
N CYS A 189 -12.97 0.71 18.52
CA CYS A 189 -14.37 0.26 18.44
C CYS A 189 -14.58 -1.06 19.19
N ALA A 190 -13.68 -2.03 19.05
CA ALA A 190 -13.73 -3.30 19.77
C ALA A 190 -13.59 -3.09 21.28
N GLY A 191 -12.66 -2.23 21.71
CA GLY A 191 -12.49 -1.85 23.11
C GLY A 191 -13.74 -1.21 23.69
N LEU A 192 -14.36 -0.25 22.99
CA LEU A 192 -15.61 0.37 23.38
C LEU A 192 -16.75 -0.64 23.48
N ALA A 193 -16.86 -1.57 22.54
CA ALA A 193 -17.84 -2.65 22.61
C ALA A 193 -17.66 -3.50 23.87
N VAL A 194 -16.43 -3.92 24.20
CA VAL A 194 -16.14 -4.70 25.42
C VAL A 194 -16.49 -3.90 26.67
N VAL A 195 -16.15 -2.60 26.73
CA VAL A 195 -16.52 -1.73 27.85
C VAL A 195 -18.04 -1.65 28.01
N PHE A 196 -18.78 -1.39 26.93
CA PHE A 196 -20.25 -1.34 26.97
C PHE A 196 -20.91 -2.65 27.33
N ILE A 197 -20.31 -3.79 26.98
CA ILE A 197 -20.82 -5.11 27.37
C ILE A 197 -20.52 -5.40 28.84
N ARG A 198 -19.31 -5.05 29.30
CA ARG A 198 -18.82 -5.45 30.63
C ARG A 198 -19.32 -4.56 31.77
N PHE A 199 -19.59 -3.29 31.46
CA PHE A 199 -20.03 -2.25 32.39
C PHE A 199 -21.43 -1.73 32.09
N ASP A 200 -22.23 -2.47 31.32
CA ASP A 200 -23.61 -2.13 30.97
C ASP A 200 -24.47 -1.64 32.16
N ASP A 201 -24.45 -2.37 33.28
CA ASP A 201 -25.22 -2.00 34.47
C ASP A 201 -24.65 -0.78 35.18
N ALA A 202 -23.32 -0.65 35.23
CA ALA A 202 -22.66 0.52 35.83
C ALA A 202 -22.93 1.80 35.02
N ILE A 203 -22.91 1.71 33.69
CA ILE A 203 -23.19 2.83 32.79
C ILE A 203 -24.66 3.24 32.90
N PHE A 204 -25.57 2.27 32.95
CA PHE A 204 -26.99 2.52 33.15
C PHE A 204 -27.26 3.25 34.48
N ARG A 205 -26.70 2.75 35.59
CA ARG A 205 -26.86 3.34 36.92
C ARG A 205 -26.20 4.72 37.02
N PHE A 206 -25.04 4.89 36.40
CA PHE A 206 -24.38 6.18 36.30
C PHE A 206 -25.26 7.21 35.57
N ASN A 207 -25.84 6.85 34.41
CA ASN A 207 -26.75 7.72 33.68
C ASN A 207 -28.01 8.04 34.49
N LEU A 208 -28.56 7.05 35.20
CA LEU A 208 -29.72 7.25 36.08
C LEU A 208 -29.43 8.12 37.30
N SER A 209 -28.18 8.15 37.80
CA SER A 209 -27.81 8.95 38.97
C SER A 209 -28.06 10.46 38.79
N PHE A 210 -28.10 10.94 37.54
CA PHE A 210 -28.44 12.33 37.21
C PHE A 210 -29.95 12.61 37.24
N ARG A 211 -30.79 11.59 37.33
CA ARG A 211 -32.26 11.70 37.22
C ARG A 211 -33.00 11.18 38.44
N VAL A 212 -32.45 10.18 39.12
CA VAL A 212 -33.12 9.42 40.18
C VAL A 212 -32.22 9.36 41.41
N LYS A 213 -32.82 9.57 42.59
CA LYS A 213 -32.13 9.61 43.88
C LYS A 213 -31.54 8.26 44.31
N TYR A 214 -32.19 7.16 43.94
CA TYR A 214 -31.79 5.78 44.26
C TYR A 214 -31.67 4.96 42.96
N PRO A 215 -30.57 5.13 42.19
CA PRO A 215 -30.39 4.45 40.90
C PRO A 215 -30.06 2.96 41.04
N GLU A 216 -29.55 2.53 42.20
CA GLU A 216 -29.15 1.13 42.46
C GLU A 216 -30.35 0.17 42.51
N ASP A 217 -31.53 0.68 42.89
CA ASP A 217 -32.77 -0.09 43.02
C ASP A 217 -33.55 -0.18 41.69
N ALA A 218 -33.06 0.46 40.63
CA ALA A 218 -33.74 0.51 39.35
C ALA A 218 -33.42 -0.73 38.49
N GLU A 219 -34.46 -1.45 38.07
CA GLU A 219 -34.33 -2.53 37.08
C GLU A 219 -34.39 -1.97 35.64
N PRO A 220 -33.52 -2.43 34.74
CA PRO A 220 -33.55 -2.02 33.34
C PRO A 220 -34.78 -2.56 32.63
N SER A 221 -35.44 -1.71 31.84
CA SER A 221 -36.59 -2.10 31.02
C SER A 221 -36.17 -2.90 29.80
N ASP A 222 -37.11 -3.62 29.19
CA ASP A 222 -36.88 -4.36 27.94
C ASP A 222 -36.33 -3.47 26.81
N TRP A 223 -36.80 -2.22 26.74
CA TRP A 223 -36.31 -1.24 25.78
C TRP A 223 -34.83 -0.88 26.01
N GLU A 224 -34.42 -0.75 27.27
CA GLU A 224 -33.03 -0.51 27.63
C GLU A 224 -32.16 -1.75 27.34
N LEU A 225 -32.65 -2.96 27.62
CA LEU A 225 -31.93 -4.18 27.25
C LEU A 225 -31.73 -4.29 25.73
N LEU A 226 -32.74 -3.90 24.95
CA LEU A 226 -32.66 -3.87 23.48
C LEU A 226 -31.69 -2.80 22.97
N SER A 227 -31.68 -1.61 23.56
CA SER A 227 -30.75 -0.52 23.20
C SER A 227 -29.29 -0.94 23.46
N ARG A 228 -29.03 -1.64 24.57
CA ARG A 228 -27.72 -2.21 24.90
C ARG A 228 -27.27 -3.22 23.85
N ILE A 229 -28.12 -4.21 23.51
CA ILE A 229 -27.80 -5.19 22.48
C ILE A 229 -27.48 -4.50 21.15
N PHE A 230 -28.30 -3.52 20.75
CA PHE A 230 -28.08 -2.77 19.52
C PHE A 230 -26.74 -2.04 19.53
N GLY A 231 -26.40 -1.36 20.64
CA GLY A 231 -25.11 -0.70 20.80
C GLY A 231 -23.94 -1.68 20.70
N TRP A 232 -24.02 -2.83 21.38
CA TRP A 232 -22.97 -3.85 21.31
C TRP A 232 -22.74 -4.38 19.90
N LEU A 233 -23.83 -4.67 19.17
CA LEU A 233 -23.76 -5.13 17.79
C LEU A 233 -23.22 -4.03 16.86
N LEU A 234 -23.66 -2.78 17.03
CA LEU A 234 -23.19 -1.65 16.23
C LEU A 234 -21.68 -1.47 16.33
N PHE A 235 -21.12 -1.41 17.55
CA PHE A 235 -19.66 -1.26 17.72
C PHE A 235 -18.87 -2.49 17.26
N THR A 236 -19.45 -3.69 17.38
CA THR A 236 -18.83 -4.91 16.84
C THR A 236 -18.75 -4.87 15.31
N VAL A 237 -19.83 -4.46 14.65
CA VAL A 237 -19.87 -4.31 13.19
C VAL A 237 -18.92 -3.20 12.74
N LEU A 238 -18.92 -2.05 13.42
CA LEU A 238 -17.99 -0.95 13.13
C LEU A 238 -16.54 -1.41 13.25
N ALA A 239 -16.18 -2.14 14.32
CA ALA A 239 -14.84 -2.69 14.48
C ALA A 239 -14.45 -3.60 13.31
N PHE A 240 -15.33 -4.54 12.95
CA PHE A 240 -15.09 -5.46 11.83
C PHE A 240 -14.95 -4.72 10.49
N VAL A 241 -15.83 -3.77 10.20
CA VAL A 241 -15.79 -2.97 8.97
C VAL A 241 -14.51 -2.12 8.92
N SER A 242 -14.08 -1.52 10.03
CA SER A 242 -12.82 -0.78 10.09
C SER A 242 -11.62 -1.67 9.80
N PHE A 243 -11.54 -2.86 10.41
CA PHE A 243 -10.47 -3.81 10.13
C PHE A 243 -10.46 -4.26 8.66
N MET A 244 -11.63 -4.55 8.09
CA MET A 244 -11.74 -4.91 6.67
C MET A 244 -11.34 -3.77 5.74
N ALA A 245 -11.82 -2.55 6.01
CA ALA A 245 -11.52 -1.38 5.20
C ALA A 245 -10.02 -1.11 5.15
N GLY A 246 -9.34 -1.19 6.30
CA GLY A 246 -7.91 -0.97 6.33
C GLY A 246 -7.08 -2.05 5.66
N LEU A 247 -7.58 -3.28 5.51
CA LEU A 247 -6.93 -4.30 4.68
C LEU A 247 -7.08 -4.05 3.17
N ILE A 248 -8.18 -3.40 2.76
CA ILE A 248 -8.49 -3.12 1.36
C ILE A 248 -7.78 -1.85 0.89
N ILE A 249 -7.73 -0.83 1.74
CA ILE A 249 -7.13 0.47 1.42
C ILE A 249 -5.60 0.31 1.42
N ILE A 250 -5.01 0.60 0.26
CA ILE A 250 -3.56 0.72 0.07
C ILE A 250 -3.15 2.11 0.58
N SER A 251 -2.08 2.19 1.37
CA SER A 251 -1.53 3.45 1.88
C SER A 251 -0.03 3.50 1.83
#